data_AF-A0A9J6E465-F1
#
_entry.id   AF-A0A9J6E465-F1
#
_cell.length_a   1.000
_cell.length_b   1.000
_cell.length_c   1.000
_cell.angle_alpha   90.00
_cell.angle_beta   90.00
_cell.angle_gamma   90.00
#
_symmetry.space_group_name_H-M   'P 1'
#
loop_
_entity.id
_entity.type
_entity.pdbx_description
1 polymer ?
#
loop_
_entity_poly.entity_id
_entity_poly.type
_entity_poly.pdbx_seq_one_letter_code
_entity_poly.pdbx_strand_id
1 'polypeptide(L)'
;MSLYYKLLCHNGSASALYRLPKIHKPNIAVRPILDYTCPPQCELSRYLHRIPRPLAKLTESFIKDSVHFIEQLRDVRLDDDEVMVSYNVNSMFTCVPIDYPVEFCKKLLEMNSSLPQRMPFKGGRLPPSEILS
;
A
#
# COMPACT_ATOMS: atom_id res chain seq x y z
N MET A 1 -6.94 -3.77 -25.55
CA MET A 1 -7.78 -4.40 -24.50
C MET A 1 -8.24 -3.30 -23.55
N SER A 2 -9.56 -3.10 -23.40
CA SER A 2 -10.11 -2.06 -22.51
C SER A 2 -9.71 -2.31 -21.05
N LEU A 3 -9.42 -1.24 -20.29
CA LEU A 3 -9.05 -1.31 -18.86
C LEU A 3 -10.09 -2.10 -18.05
N TYR A 4 -11.36 -2.02 -18.43
CA TYR A 4 -12.45 -2.79 -17.83
C TYR A 4 -12.16 -4.30 -17.80
N TYR A 5 -11.85 -4.90 -18.95
CA TYR A 5 -11.54 -6.33 -19.05
C TYR A 5 -10.25 -6.71 -18.31
N LYS A 6 -9.31 -5.77 -18.13
CA LYS A 6 -8.10 -6.01 -17.33
C LYS A 6 -8.38 -6.04 -15.83
N LEU A 7 -9.37 -5.28 -15.36
CA LEU A 7 -9.77 -5.26 -13.95
C LEU A 7 -10.73 -6.42 -13.61
N LEU A 8 -11.39 -7.01 -14.62
CA LEU A 8 -12.19 -8.22 -14.45
C LEU A 8 -11.30 -9.45 -14.29
N CYS A 9 -11.38 -10.11 -13.14
CA CYS A 9 -10.76 -11.40 -12.95
C CYS A 9 -11.72 -12.52 -13.37
N HIS A 10 -11.38 -13.24 -14.44
CA HIS A 10 -12.20 -14.36 -14.93
C HIS A 10 -11.88 -15.69 -14.24
N ASN A 11 -10.63 -15.88 -13.74
CA ASN A 11 -10.14 -17.15 -13.18
C ASN A 11 -9.39 -16.95 -11.85
N GLY A 12 -9.94 -16.15 -10.94
CA GLY A 12 -9.31 -15.89 -9.64
C GLY A 12 -9.44 -17.08 -8.68
N SER A 13 -8.38 -17.36 -7.90
CA SER A 13 -8.45 -18.31 -6.79
C SER A 13 -8.72 -17.59 -5.47
N ALA A 14 -9.38 -18.26 -4.53
CA ALA A 14 -9.55 -17.69 -3.20
C ALA A 14 -8.18 -17.49 -2.50
N SER A 15 -8.02 -16.38 -1.79
CA SER A 15 -6.84 -16.15 -0.96
C SER A 15 -6.75 -17.19 0.17
N ALA A 16 -5.55 -17.71 0.41
CA ALA A 16 -5.30 -18.67 1.47
C ALA A 16 -4.68 -17.98 2.69
N LEU A 17 -5.15 -18.30 3.90
CA LEU A 17 -4.53 -17.85 5.15
C LEU A 17 -3.72 -19.00 5.74
N TYR A 18 -2.41 -18.81 5.89
CA TYR A 18 -1.51 -19.79 6.50
C TYR A 18 -0.66 -19.16 7.61
N ARG A 19 0.06 -19.99 8.37
CA ARG A 19 0.87 -19.54 9.53
C ARG A 19 2.34 -19.84 9.29
N LEU A 20 3.21 -18.88 9.58
CA LEU A 20 4.66 -19.07 9.60
C LEU A 20 5.21 -18.92 11.03
N PRO A 21 6.07 -19.82 11.51
CA PRO A 21 6.67 -19.70 12.84
C PRO A 21 7.74 -18.60 12.88
N LYS A 22 7.72 -17.77 13.92
CA LYS A 22 8.80 -16.83 14.24
C LYS A 22 9.85 -17.54 15.09
N ILE A 23 10.73 -18.30 14.46
CA ILE A 23 11.75 -19.14 15.12
C ILE A 23 12.71 -18.38 16.05
N HIS A 24 12.82 -17.05 15.90
CA HIS A 24 13.68 -16.19 16.71
C HIS A 24 12.98 -15.61 17.96
N LYS A 25 11.72 -15.99 18.26
CA LYS A 25 10.97 -15.50 19.42
C LYS A 25 10.74 -16.63 20.45
N PRO A 26 10.71 -16.31 21.75
CA PRO A 26 10.34 -17.30 22.78
C PRO A 26 8.93 -17.83 22.49
N ASN A 27 8.70 -19.11 22.82
CA ASN A 27 7.44 -19.82 22.58
C ASN A 27 7.03 -19.96 21.10
N ILE A 28 7.93 -19.69 20.15
CA ILE A 28 7.73 -19.87 18.70
C ILE A 28 6.41 -19.22 18.23
N ALA A 29 6.26 -17.93 18.49
CA ALA A 29 5.08 -17.17 18.08
C ALA A 29 4.78 -17.35 16.58
N VAL A 30 3.50 -17.49 16.21
CA VAL A 30 3.08 -17.64 14.80
C VAL A 30 2.78 -16.28 14.16
N ARG A 31 3.10 -16.15 12.87
CA ARG A 31 2.70 -15.01 12.02
C ARG A 31 1.66 -15.51 11.01
N PRO A 32 0.40 -15.06 11.07
CA PRO A 32 -0.55 -15.32 10.00
C PRO A 32 -0.10 -14.58 8.73
N ILE A 33 -0.14 -15.25 7.59
CA ILE A 33 0.18 -14.73 6.26
C ILE A 33 -1.00 -15.00 5.35
N LEU A 34 -1.47 -13.94 4.67
CA LEU A 34 -2.49 -14.04 3.64
C LEU A 34 -1.80 -14.18 2.27
N ASP A 35 -2.02 -15.28 1.57
CA ASP A 35 -1.65 -15.43 0.17
C ASP A 35 -2.61 -14.61 -0.69
N TYR A 36 -2.06 -13.63 -1.40
CA TYR A 36 -2.79 -12.73 -2.27
C TYR A 36 -2.28 -12.78 -3.73
N THR A 37 -1.72 -13.92 -4.15
CA THR A 37 -1.06 -14.05 -5.45
C THR A 37 -2.05 -14.06 -6.63
N CYS A 38 -3.25 -14.63 -6.48
CA CYS A 38 -4.25 -14.72 -7.57
C CYS A 38 -5.73 -14.44 -7.18
N PRO A 39 -6.07 -13.57 -6.21
CA PRO A 39 -7.46 -13.32 -5.92
C PRO A 39 -8.13 -12.42 -6.98
N PRO A 40 -9.47 -12.49 -7.10
CA PRO A 40 -10.23 -11.68 -8.07
C PRO A 40 -9.93 -10.19 -8.02
N GLN A 41 -9.61 -9.68 -6.82
CA GLN A 41 -9.34 -8.28 -6.56
C GLN A 41 -7.87 -7.85 -6.75
N CYS A 42 -6.97 -8.74 -7.21
CA CYS A 42 -5.54 -8.44 -7.31
C CYS A 42 -5.24 -7.32 -8.32
N GLU A 43 -5.81 -7.38 -9.53
CA GLU A 43 -5.65 -6.33 -10.54
C GLU A 43 -6.25 -5.00 -10.10
N LEU A 44 -7.42 -5.04 -9.46
CA LEU A 44 -8.05 -3.86 -8.88
C LEU A 44 -7.19 -3.22 -7.80
N SER A 45 -6.64 -4.03 -6.89
CA SER A 45 -5.74 -3.56 -5.84
C SER A 45 -4.47 -2.94 -6.42
N ARG A 46 -3.84 -3.56 -7.42
CA ARG A 46 -2.66 -2.99 -8.11
C ARG A 46 -3.01 -1.69 -8.84
N TYR A 47 -4.17 -1.62 -9.48
CA TYR A 47 -4.65 -0.40 -10.13
C TYR A 47 -4.83 0.72 -9.11
N LEU A 48 -5.55 0.46 -8.02
CA LEU A 48 -5.78 1.44 -6.95
C LEU A 48 -4.47 1.87 -6.32
N HIS A 49 -3.54 0.97 -6.03
CA HIS A 49 -2.23 1.28 -5.44
C HIS A 49 -1.43 2.31 -6.26
N ARG A 50 -1.56 2.31 -7.59
CA ARG A 50 -0.87 3.29 -8.47
C ARG A 50 -1.34 4.72 -8.24
N ILE A 51 -2.57 4.91 -7.77
CA ILE A 51 -3.17 6.24 -7.59
C ILE A 51 -2.51 6.98 -6.43
N PRO A 52 -2.51 6.50 -5.16
CA PRO A 52 -1.90 7.22 -4.05
C PRO A 52 -0.38 7.02 -3.95
N ARG A 53 0.23 6.03 -4.62
CA ARG A 53 1.68 5.74 -4.53
C ARG A 53 2.59 6.97 -4.71
N PRO A 54 2.36 7.88 -5.67
CA PRO A 54 3.18 9.08 -5.80
C PRO A 54 3.10 10.03 -4.59
N LEU A 55 2.00 10.01 -3.84
CA LEU A 55 1.79 10.88 -2.68
C LEU A 55 2.73 10.51 -1.52
N ALA A 56 3.09 9.23 -1.39
CA ALA A 56 4.03 8.80 -0.36
C ALA A 56 5.39 9.48 -0.49
N LYS A 57 5.80 9.86 -1.71
CA LYS A 57 7.07 10.58 -1.96
C LYS A 57 7.02 12.05 -1.56
N LEU A 58 5.84 12.59 -1.24
CA LEU A 58 5.68 13.98 -0.84
C LEU A 58 5.91 14.18 0.67
N THR A 59 5.98 13.11 1.45
CA THR A 59 6.22 13.20 2.88
C THR A 59 7.72 13.35 3.16
N GLU A 60 8.08 14.24 4.08
CA GLU A 60 9.47 14.46 4.51
C GLU A 60 10.12 13.18 5.05
N SER A 61 9.33 12.30 5.68
CA SER A 61 9.78 11.01 6.22
C SER A 61 9.87 9.89 5.18
N PHE A 62 9.80 10.20 3.88
CA PHE A 62 9.80 9.17 2.84
C PHE A 62 11.17 8.49 2.73
N ILE A 63 11.20 7.19 3.02
CA ILE A 63 12.35 6.32 2.80
C ILE A 63 12.03 5.33 1.68
N LYS A 64 12.82 5.35 0.61
CA LYS A 64 12.63 4.45 -0.55
C LYS A 64 13.02 3.01 -0.24
N ASP A 65 14.20 2.82 0.33
CA ASP A 65 14.83 1.53 0.60
C ASP A 65 15.94 1.71 1.64
N SER A 66 16.58 0.61 2.05
CA SER A 66 17.64 0.62 3.06
C SER A 66 18.89 1.39 2.61
N VAL A 67 19.17 1.46 1.31
CA VAL A 67 20.32 2.20 0.77
C VAL A 67 20.08 3.69 0.90
N HIS A 68 18.91 4.16 0.46
CA HIS A 68 18.47 5.55 0.63
C HIS A 68 18.44 5.97 2.10
N PHE A 69 18.04 5.08 3.00
CA PHE A 69 18.06 5.37 4.44
C PHE A 69 19.48 5.61 4.97
N ILE A 70 20.43 4.75 4.61
CA ILE A 70 21.84 4.90 5.00
C ILE A 70 22.43 6.19 4.41
N GLU A 71 22.08 6.54 3.17
CA GLU A 71 22.50 7.78 2.54
C GLU A 71 21.97 9.01 3.30
N GLN A 72 20.69 9.02 3.70
CA GLN A 72 20.12 10.11 4.48
C GLN A 72 20.74 10.26 5.87
N LEU A 73 21.14 9.15 6.50
CA LEU A 73 21.78 9.19 7.81
C LEU A 73 23.28 9.51 7.76
N ARG A 74 23.92 9.47 6.58
CA ARG A 74 25.38 9.60 6.46
C ARG A 74 25.91 10.91 7.03
N ASP A 75 25.16 11.99 6.85
CA ASP A 75 25.57 13.34 7.26
C ASP A 75 24.92 13.78 8.59
N VAL A 76 24.12 12.91 9.22
CA VAL A 76 23.54 13.19 10.54
C VAL A 76 24.64 13.07 11.60
N ARG A 77 24.93 14.19 12.27
CA ARG A 77 25.79 14.26 13.44
C ARG A 77 24.93 14.57 14.65
N LEU A 78 25.24 13.92 15.77
CA LEU A 78 24.60 14.16 17.05
C LEU A 78 25.48 15.11 17.84
N ASP A 79 24.88 16.13 18.44
CA ASP A 79 25.54 16.98 19.43
C ASP A 79 25.65 16.26 20.79
N ASP A 80 26.48 16.78 21.70
CA ASP A 80 26.77 16.15 22.99
C ASP A 80 25.52 15.99 23.90
N ASP A 81 24.47 16.77 23.65
CA ASP A 81 23.18 16.73 24.34
C ASP A 81 22.08 15.97 23.58
N GLU A 82 22.40 15.38 22.42
CA GLU A 82 21.45 14.63 21.61
C GLU A 82 21.59 13.10 21.77
N VAL A 83 20.47 12.40 21.63
CA VAL A 83 20.42 10.93 21.68
C VAL A 83 19.61 10.37 20.52
N MET A 84 20.12 9.29 19.93
CA MET A 84 19.39 8.54 18.91
C MET A 84 18.50 7.48 19.57
N VAL A 85 17.21 7.49 19.24
CA VAL A 85 16.23 6.53 19.78
C VAL A 85 15.67 5.67 18.66
N SER A 86 15.56 4.36 18.90
CA SER A 86 14.91 3.42 17.99
C SER A 86 13.58 2.93 18.56
N TYR A 87 12.53 2.99 17.75
CA TYR A 87 11.19 2.53 18.12
C TYR A 87 10.82 1.31 17.28
N ASN A 88 10.29 0.27 17.93
CA ASN A 88 9.76 -0.91 17.25
C ASN A 88 8.23 -0.92 17.32
N VAL A 89 7.59 -0.73 16.17
CA VAL A 89 6.13 -0.76 16.05
C VAL A 89 5.65 -2.21 15.97
N ASN A 90 4.72 -2.58 16.84
CA ASN A 90 4.07 -3.89 16.80
C ASN A 90 2.78 -3.82 15.98
N SER A 91 2.47 -4.88 15.24
CA SER A 91 1.13 -5.12 14.68
C SER A 91 0.59 -4.04 13.73
N MET A 92 1.43 -3.50 12.83
CA MET A 92 1.03 -2.47 11.84
C MET A 92 -0.20 -2.83 11.00
N PHE A 93 -0.45 -4.11 10.70
CA PHE A 93 -1.59 -4.52 9.90
C PHE A 93 -2.92 -4.58 10.68
N THR A 94 -2.88 -4.78 11.99
CA THR A 94 -4.08 -5.03 12.80
C THR A 94 -4.41 -3.90 13.76
N CYS A 95 -3.45 -3.02 14.07
CA CYS A 95 -3.60 -1.98 15.07
C CYS A 95 -3.72 -0.56 14.48
N VAL A 96 -3.67 -0.41 13.16
CA VAL A 96 -3.88 0.89 12.51
C VAL A 96 -5.38 1.09 12.28
N PRO A 97 -6.01 2.12 12.87
CA PRO A 97 -7.43 2.43 12.64
C PRO A 97 -7.62 2.84 11.19
N ILE A 98 -8.43 2.10 10.43
CA ILE A 98 -8.51 2.23 8.95
C ILE A 98 -9.09 3.60 8.53
N ASP A 99 -10.00 4.16 9.32
CA ASP A 99 -10.69 5.40 8.97
C ASP A 99 -9.71 6.58 8.81
N TYR A 100 -8.69 6.64 9.67
CA TYR A 100 -7.75 7.75 9.67
C TYR A 100 -6.86 7.80 8.41
N PRO A 101 -6.14 6.72 8.02
CA PRO A 101 -5.38 6.70 6.77
C PRO A 101 -6.26 6.90 5.53
N VAL A 102 -7.50 6.41 5.53
CA VAL A 102 -8.42 6.58 4.39
C VAL A 102 -8.77 8.06 4.21
N GLU A 103 -9.20 8.73 5.27
CA GLU A 103 -9.51 10.17 5.23
C GLU A 103 -8.27 11.02 4.91
N PHE A 104 -7.11 10.66 5.46
CA PHE A 104 -5.86 11.33 5.14
C PHE A 104 -5.48 11.17 3.66
N CYS A 105 -5.56 9.95 3.11
CA CYS A 105 -5.31 9.70 1.69
C CYS A 105 -6.28 10.49 0.81
N LYS A 106 -7.56 10.54 1.17
CA LYS A 106 -8.58 11.29 0.43
C LYS A 106 -8.24 12.78 0.35
N LYS A 107 -7.91 13.41 1.48
CA LYS A 107 -7.48 14.82 1.52
C LYS A 107 -6.26 15.08 0.63
N LEU A 108 -5.24 14.22 0.71
CA LEU A 108 -4.05 14.35 -0.13
C LEU A 108 -4.35 14.19 -1.62
N LEU A 109 -5.30 13.32 -1.99
CA LEU A 109 -5.72 13.13 -3.37
C LEU A 109 -6.49 14.34 -3.90
N GLU A 110 -7.41 14.90 -3.11
CA GLU A 110 -8.21 16.08 -3.46
C GLU A 110 -7.33 17.33 -3.67
N MET A 111 -6.27 17.48 -2.87
CA MET A 111 -5.30 18.58 -3.01
C MET A 111 -4.34 18.39 -4.21
N ASN A 112 -4.31 17.22 -4.83
CA ASN A 112 -3.31 16.90 -5.85
C ASN A 112 -3.84 17.11 -7.27
N SER A 113 -3.36 18.17 -7.92
CA SER A 113 -3.71 18.53 -9.30
C SER A 113 -3.33 17.47 -10.35
N SER A 114 -2.44 16.52 -10.03
CA SER A 114 -2.05 15.42 -10.92
C SER A 114 -2.97 14.18 -10.82
N LEU A 115 -4.03 14.24 -10.01
CA LEU A 115 -5.00 13.15 -9.87
C LEU A 115 -5.70 12.77 -11.20
N PRO A 116 -6.19 13.72 -12.02
CA PRO A 116 -6.89 13.38 -13.27
C PRO A 116 -6.03 12.57 -14.26
N GLN A 117 -4.72 12.80 -14.31
CA GLN A 117 -3.79 12.05 -15.17
C GLN A 117 -3.63 10.59 -14.70
N ARG A 118 -3.90 10.31 -13.43
CA ARG A 118 -3.81 8.97 -12.82
C ARG A 118 -5.14 8.21 -12.86
N MET A 119 -6.25 8.91 -13.11
CA MET A 119 -7.60 8.37 -13.20
C MET A 119 -8.14 8.47 -14.64
N PRO A 120 -7.89 7.48 -15.51
CA PRO A 120 -8.42 7.48 -16.88
C PRO A 120 -9.95 7.38 -16.94
N PHE A 121 -10.62 7.03 -15.83
CA PHE A 121 -12.08 7.01 -15.73
C PHE A 121 -12.63 8.37 -15.30
N LYS A 122 -13.44 8.99 -16.18
CA LYS A 122 -14.46 9.95 -15.75
C LYS A 122 -15.69 9.13 -15.41
N GLY A 123 -16.13 9.14 -14.16
CA GLY A 123 -17.26 8.34 -13.70
C GLY A 123 -18.49 8.53 -14.60
N GLY A 124 -18.93 7.44 -15.23
CA GLY A 124 -20.13 7.33 -16.03
C GLY A 124 -20.59 5.88 -15.99
N ARG A 125 -21.91 5.63 -16.02
CA ARG A 125 -22.41 4.26 -16.18
C ARG A 125 -21.90 3.71 -17.51
N LEU A 126 -21.37 2.48 -17.50
CA LEU A 126 -21.12 1.74 -18.73
C LEU A 126 -22.44 1.68 -19.53
N PRO A 127 -22.43 1.99 -20.83
CA PRO A 127 -23.62 1.85 -21.65
C PRO A 127 -24.03 0.36 -21.67
N PRO A 128 -25.33 0.05 -21.62
CA PRO A 128 -25.81 -1.34 -21.57
C PRO A 128 -25.29 -2.25 -22.71
N SER A 129 -24.88 -1.66 -23.83
CA SER A 129 -24.34 -2.37 -24.99
C SER A 129 -22.99 -3.05 -24.75
N GLU A 130 -22.25 -2.69 -23.70
CA GLU A 130 -20.94 -3.29 -23.37
C GLU A 130 -21.02 -4.38 -22.28
N ILE A 131 -22.24 -4.72 -21.82
CA ILE A 131 -22.45 -5.70 -20.74
C ILE A 131 -22.62 -7.14 -21.28
N LEU A 132 -22.82 -7.31 -22.59
CA LEU A 132 -23.19 -8.61 -23.21
C LEU A 132 -22.23 -9.10 -24.31
N SER A 133 -20.95 -8.70 -24.29
CA SER A 133 -19.93 -9.21 -25.24
C SER A 133 -18.74 -9.87 -24.55
#